data_AF-A0A0F8Z198-F1
#
_entry.id   AF-A0A0F8Z198-F1
#
_cell.length_a   1.000
_cell.length_b   1.000
_cell.length_c   1.000
_cell.angle_alpha   90.00
_cell.angle_beta   90.00
_cell.angle_gamma   90.00
#
_symmetry.space_group_name_H-M   'P 1'
#
loop_
_entity.id
_entity.type
_entity.pdbx_description
1 polymer ?
#
loop_
_entity_poly.entity_id
_entity_poly.type
_entity_poly.pdbx_seq_one_letter_code
_entity_poly.pdbx_strand_id
1 'polypeptide(L)'
;TVTDQSTFDPQEIKNFYDKTIKNLRDWSIQNITITNNEDIRRIFTKFEVREGNYLLSGHLSQQFHVLLYYKPEQRVIECQKELSEIIENTRDKEAEIADLGDQFVINKLKELGYKDLDNQKLFEIFFNNDEVREKIYSEIEQQSDVDFQKLSKKKVELFNELDSFLMETYQTTPILIDDARLVTGEEGCLCTFDLEHIKNKNKEGLFDSKKIPQNVKQKIIERLDQIEKFLRL
;
A
#
# COMPACT_ATOMS: atom_id res chain seq x y z
N THR A 1 2.62 2.86 27.93
CA THR A 1 1.55 3.85 27.73
C THR A 1 0.80 3.40 26.51
N VAL A 2 -0.46 2.98 26.64
CA VAL A 2 -1.30 2.72 25.46
C VAL A 2 -1.57 4.08 24.86
N THR A 3 -0.87 4.41 23.77
CA THR A 3 -1.19 5.59 22.97
C THR A 3 -2.62 5.43 22.49
N ASP A 4 -3.48 6.42 22.74
CA ASP A 4 -4.81 6.54 22.14
C ASP A 4 -4.67 6.70 20.61
N GLN A 5 -4.28 5.63 19.92
CA GLN A 5 -4.32 5.56 18.47
C GLN A 5 -5.76 5.23 18.10
N SER A 6 -6.53 6.26 17.74
CA SER A 6 -7.86 6.09 17.19
C SER A 6 -7.74 5.53 15.77
N THR A 7 -8.17 4.28 15.58
CA THR A 7 -8.44 3.74 14.25
C THR A 7 -9.78 4.26 13.72
N PHE A 8 -9.98 4.24 12.42
CA PHE A 8 -11.26 4.56 11.79
C PHE A 8 -11.71 3.43 10.85
N ASP A 9 -12.96 3.47 10.40
CA ASP A 9 -13.49 2.54 9.39
C ASP A 9 -13.42 3.18 7.99
N PRO A 10 -12.58 2.67 7.06
CA PRO A 10 -12.52 3.16 5.69
C PRO A 10 -13.84 3.02 4.93
N GLN A 11 -14.73 2.11 5.35
CA GLN A 11 -16.06 1.98 4.76
C GLN A 11 -16.92 3.22 5.04
N GLU A 12 -16.77 3.86 6.19
CA GLU A 12 -17.50 5.10 6.51
C GLU A 12 -17.07 6.26 5.61
N ILE A 13 -15.78 6.33 5.23
CA ILE A 13 -15.28 7.31 4.25
C ILE A 13 -15.90 7.05 2.87
N LYS A 14 -15.98 5.79 2.44
CA LYS A 14 -16.64 5.43 1.17
C LYS A 14 -18.12 5.78 1.20
N ASN A 15 -18.81 5.48 2.31
CA ASN A 15 -20.23 5.79 2.49
C ASN A 15 -20.45 7.32 2.42
N PHE A 16 -19.57 8.10 3.04
CA PHE A 16 -19.59 9.57 2.97
C PHE A 16 -19.39 10.09 1.54
N TYR A 17 -18.40 9.58 0.81
CA TYR A 17 -18.17 9.96 -0.60
C TYR A 17 -19.34 9.55 -1.49
N ASP A 18 -19.86 8.34 -1.33
CA ASP A 18 -20.98 7.81 -2.11
C ASP A 18 -22.25 8.64 -1.89
N LYS A 19 -22.55 9.00 -0.63
CA LYS A 19 -23.63 9.91 -0.29
C LYS A 19 -23.43 11.28 -0.93
N THR A 20 -22.21 11.82 -0.90
CA THR A 20 -21.90 13.12 -1.50
C THR A 20 -22.15 13.10 -3.00
N ILE A 21 -21.53 12.16 -3.73
CA ILE A 21 -21.61 12.13 -5.20
C ILE A 21 -23.00 11.78 -5.71
N LYS A 22 -23.78 10.92 -5.03
CA LYS A 22 -25.17 10.61 -5.42
C LYS A 22 -26.09 11.83 -5.40
N ASN A 23 -25.78 12.84 -4.61
CA ASN A 23 -26.57 14.07 -4.52
C ASN A 23 -26.11 15.18 -5.50
N LEU A 24 -24.99 14.96 -6.21
CA LEU A 24 -24.46 15.86 -7.24
C LEU A 24 -25.17 15.64 -8.58
N ARG A 25 -26.34 16.24 -8.75
CA ARG A 25 -27.11 16.19 -10.02
C ARG A 25 -26.41 16.93 -11.16
N ASP A 26 -26.39 16.31 -12.34
CA ASP A 26 -25.77 16.82 -13.58
C ASP A 26 -24.24 16.92 -13.56
N TRP A 27 -23.60 16.34 -12.54
CA TRP A 27 -22.15 16.19 -12.52
C TRP A 27 -21.75 14.90 -13.24
N SER A 28 -20.65 14.94 -13.97
CA SER A 28 -19.92 13.75 -14.36
C SER A 28 -19.11 13.27 -13.17
N ILE A 29 -19.31 12.03 -12.74
CA ILE A 29 -18.73 11.48 -11.51
C ILE A 29 -17.85 10.29 -11.86
N GLN A 30 -16.63 10.27 -11.34
CA GLN A 30 -15.81 9.08 -11.30
C GLN A 30 -16.18 8.26 -10.08
N ASN A 31 -16.36 6.95 -10.27
CA ASN A 31 -16.60 6.02 -9.17
C ASN A 31 -15.51 6.14 -8.09
N ILE A 32 -15.88 5.83 -6.86
CA ILE A 32 -14.93 5.80 -5.74
C ILE A 32 -13.82 4.81 -6.06
N THR A 33 -12.58 5.28 -6.02
CA THR A 33 -11.39 4.50 -6.32
C THR A 33 -10.58 4.32 -5.04
N ILE A 34 -9.96 3.14 -4.91
CA ILE A 34 -9.06 2.81 -3.80
C ILE A 34 -7.71 2.42 -4.41
N THR A 35 -6.63 3.03 -3.93
CA THR A 35 -5.27 2.61 -4.29
C THR A 35 -4.59 1.96 -3.10
N ASN A 36 -3.75 0.99 -3.40
CA ASN A 36 -2.91 0.27 -2.46
C ASN A 36 -1.47 0.42 -2.91
N ASN A 37 -0.68 1.19 -2.15
CA ASN A 37 0.76 1.34 -2.37
C ASN A 37 1.47 1.06 -1.04
N GLU A 38 2.06 -0.13 -0.92
CA GLU A 38 2.73 -0.61 0.30
C GLU A 38 1.84 -0.48 1.55
N ASP A 39 2.17 0.41 2.47
CA ASP A 39 1.44 0.71 3.71
C ASP A 39 0.48 1.91 3.55
N ILE A 40 0.54 2.66 2.45
CA ILE A 40 -0.34 3.79 2.18
C ILE A 40 -1.57 3.33 1.41
N ARG A 41 -2.74 3.79 1.86
CA ARG A 41 -4.02 3.62 1.18
C ARG A 41 -4.60 4.99 0.86
N ARG A 42 -5.30 5.06 -0.27
CA ARG A 42 -6.04 6.25 -0.67
C ARG A 42 -7.43 5.86 -1.11
N ILE A 43 -8.42 6.54 -0.57
CA ILE A 43 -9.80 6.51 -1.07
C ILE A 43 -10.07 7.87 -1.69
N PHE A 44 -10.55 7.90 -2.93
CA PHE A 44 -10.84 9.18 -3.58
C PHE A 44 -11.97 9.09 -4.60
N THR A 45 -12.53 10.24 -4.93
CA THR A 45 -13.46 10.41 -6.04
C THR A 45 -13.21 11.77 -6.69
N LYS A 46 -13.50 11.84 -7.99
CA LYS A 46 -13.42 13.07 -8.78
C LYS A 46 -14.75 13.29 -9.47
N PHE A 47 -15.14 14.54 -9.60
CA PHE A 47 -16.37 14.92 -10.27
C PHE A 47 -16.19 16.23 -11.01
N GLU A 48 -16.91 16.41 -12.12
CA GLU A 48 -16.81 17.62 -12.92
C GLU A 48 -18.17 18.03 -13.50
N VAL A 49 -18.39 19.33 -13.64
CA VAL A 49 -19.57 19.91 -14.27
C VAL A 49 -19.16 21.06 -15.17
N ARG A 50 -19.83 21.16 -16.32
CA ARG A 50 -19.57 22.21 -17.30
C ARG A 50 -20.66 23.27 -17.26
N GLU A 51 -20.26 24.52 -17.07
CA GLU A 51 -21.15 25.68 -17.17
C GLU A 51 -20.63 26.62 -18.26
N GLY A 52 -21.29 26.62 -19.42
CA GLY A 52 -20.83 27.35 -20.60
C GLY A 52 -19.49 26.83 -21.11
N ASN A 53 -18.49 27.71 -21.17
CA ASN A 53 -17.11 27.37 -21.55
C ASN A 53 -16.20 27.16 -20.34
N TYR A 54 -16.75 26.84 -19.17
CA TYR A 54 -15.97 26.60 -17.97
C TYR A 54 -16.24 25.21 -17.42
N LEU A 55 -15.20 24.53 -17.00
CA LEU A 55 -15.26 23.24 -16.33
C LEU A 55 -14.90 23.45 -14.86
N LEU A 56 -15.83 23.10 -13.98
CA LEU A 56 -15.58 23.02 -12.55
C LEU A 56 -15.34 21.55 -12.21
N SER A 57 -14.15 21.23 -11.71
CA SER A 57 -13.81 19.89 -11.22
C SER A 57 -13.56 19.92 -9.72
N GLY A 58 -13.94 18.85 -9.03
CA GLY A 58 -13.64 18.62 -7.63
C GLY A 58 -12.95 17.29 -7.42
N HIS A 59 -12.06 17.25 -6.43
CA HIS A 59 -11.34 16.05 -6.02
C HIS A 59 -11.41 15.92 -4.50
N LEU A 60 -12.03 14.83 -4.03
CA LEU A 60 -12.07 14.45 -2.63
C LEU A 60 -11.15 13.25 -2.45
N SER A 61 -10.23 13.31 -1.50
CA SER A 61 -9.34 12.19 -1.18
C SER A 61 -9.07 12.09 0.31
N GLN A 62 -8.96 10.85 0.80
CA GLN A 62 -8.47 10.51 2.13
C GLN A 62 -7.26 9.60 1.95
N GLN A 63 -6.12 10.01 2.49
CA GLN A 63 -4.88 9.24 2.53
C GLN A 63 -4.55 8.84 3.98
N PHE A 64 -4.19 7.58 4.17
CA PHE A 64 -4.01 6.97 5.48
C PHE A 64 -3.04 5.78 5.42
N HIS A 65 -2.39 5.49 6.54
CA HIS A 65 -1.53 4.30 6.65
C HIS A 65 -2.30 3.10 7.21
N VAL A 66 -1.85 1.93 6.78
CA VAL A 66 -2.29 0.63 7.28
C VAL A 66 -1.24 0.12 8.26
N LEU A 67 -1.69 -0.16 9.48
CA LEU A 67 -0.87 -0.78 10.51
C LEU A 67 -1.36 -2.21 10.73
N LEU A 68 -0.44 -3.16 10.64
CA LEU A 68 -0.71 -4.58 10.86
C LEU A 68 -0.46 -4.94 12.32
N TYR A 69 -1.47 -5.52 12.96
CA TYR A 69 -1.37 -6.08 14.31
C TYR A 69 -1.82 -7.54 14.30
N TYR A 70 -1.33 -8.34 15.23
CA TYR A 70 -1.95 -9.63 15.50
C TYR A 70 -3.20 -9.45 16.36
N LYS A 71 -4.22 -10.25 16.09
CA LYS A 71 -5.41 -10.33 16.94
C LYS A 71 -5.01 -10.69 18.38
N PRO A 72 -5.73 -10.17 19.39
CA PRO A 72 -5.48 -10.48 20.79
C PRO A 72 -6.03 -11.88 21.15
N GLU A 73 -5.51 -12.92 20.49
CA GLU A 73 -5.89 -14.31 20.66
C GLU A 73 -4.78 -15.08 21.38
N GLN A 74 -5.17 -15.98 22.28
CA GLN A 74 -4.22 -16.83 23.01
C GLN A 74 -3.32 -17.63 22.07
N ARG A 75 -3.87 -18.09 20.93
CA ARG A 75 -3.13 -18.85 19.93
C ARG A 75 -1.96 -18.07 19.33
N VAL A 76 -2.11 -16.75 19.13
CA VAL A 76 -1.00 -15.89 18.66
C VAL A 76 0.17 -15.95 19.62
N ILE A 77 -0.10 -15.87 20.93
CA ILE A 77 0.93 -15.92 21.98
C ILE A 77 1.64 -17.28 21.97
N GLU A 78 0.88 -18.37 21.81
CA GLU A 78 1.42 -19.72 21.70
C GLU A 78 2.31 -19.88 20.46
N CYS A 79 1.83 -19.48 19.28
CA CYS A 79 2.61 -19.51 18.05
C CYS A 79 3.92 -18.70 18.18
N GLN A 80 3.87 -17.51 18.79
CA GLN A 80 5.06 -16.69 19.03
C GLN A 80 6.06 -17.35 19.99
N LYS A 81 5.58 -18.04 21.04
CA LYS A 81 6.44 -18.81 21.95
C LYS A 81 7.07 -20.01 21.26
N GLU A 82 6.27 -20.80 20.56
CA GLU A 82 6.75 -21.96 19.77
C GLU A 82 7.80 -21.51 18.74
N LEU A 83 7.54 -20.41 18.03
CA LEU A 83 8.52 -19.82 17.10
C LEU A 83 9.80 -19.37 17.79
N SER A 84 9.70 -18.71 18.94
CA SER A 84 10.87 -18.28 19.71
C SER A 84 11.74 -19.46 20.13
N GLU A 85 11.12 -20.54 20.62
CA GLU A 85 11.83 -21.77 20.99
C GLU A 85 12.48 -22.43 19.77
N ILE A 86 11.78 -22.51 18.63
CA ILE A 86 12.34 -23.04 17.39
C ILE A 86 13.55 -22.21 16.96
N ILE A 87 13.41 -20.88 16.89
CA ILE A 87 14.50 -19.98 16.49
C ILE A 87 15.71 -20.12 17.41
N GLU A 88 15.50 -20.23 18.72
CA GLU A 88 16.59 -20.43 19.67
C GLU A 88 17.28 -21.79 19.46
N ASN A 89 16.50 -22.86 19.28
CA ASN A 89 17.01 -24.22 19.07
C ASN A 89 17.68 -24.41 17.70
N THR A 90 17.26 -23.68 16.67
CA THR A 90 17.83 -23.79 15.32
C THR A 90 18.95 -22.79 15.07
N ARG A 91 19.14 -21.76 15.90
CA ARG A 91 20.10 -20.66 15.67
C ARG A 91 21.49 -21.12 15.27
N ASP A 92 22.09 -22.00 16.07
CA ASP A 92 23.49 -22.39 15.88
C ASP A 92 23.65 -23.27 14.63
N LYS A 93 22.63 -24.09 14.33
CA LYS A 93 22.59 -24.95 13.14
C LYS A 93 22.24 -24.18 11.88
N GLU A 94 21.40 -23.14 11.97
CA GLU A 94 21.15 -22.16 10.90
C GLU A 94 22.42 -21.38 10.57
N ALA A 95 23.21 -20.98 11.58
CA ALA A 95 24.51 -20.33 11.37
C ALA A 95 25.52 -21.28 10.73
N GLU A 96 25.63 -22.53 11.20
CA GLU A 96 26.47 -23.55 10.59
C GLU A 96 26.07 -23.83 9.13
N ILE A 97 24.76 -23.97 8.85
CA ILE A 97 24.23 -24.17 7.51
C ILE A 97 24.45 -22.95 6.63
N ALA A 98 24.42 -21.72 7.16
CA ALA A 98 24.74 -20.52 6.39
C ALA A 98 26.23 -20.50 6.00
N ASP A 99 27.12 -20.76 6.95
CA ASP A 99 28.57 -20.81 6.71
C ASP A 99 28.97 -21.96 5.77
N LEU A 100 28.39 -23.15 5.96
CA LEU A 100 28.56 -24.29 5.07
C LEU A 100 27.88 -24.06 3.72
N GLY A 101 26.74 -23.38 3.72
CA GLY A 101 25.94 -23.06 2.54
C GLY A 101 26.69 -22.18 1.56
N ASP A 102 27.36 -21.14 2.03
CA ASP A 102 28.17 -20.27 1.18
C ASP A 102 29.31 -21.05 0.50
N GLN A 103 30.02 -21.89 1.26
CA GLN A 103 31.07 -22.73 0.70
C GLN A 103 30.52 -23.82 -0.23
N PHE A 104 29.38 -24.40 0.10
CA PHE A 104 28.69 -25.41 -0.69
C PHE A 104 28.20 -24.83 -2.02
N VAL A 105 27.58 -23.66 -2.00
CA VAL A 105 27.15 -22.89 -3.18
C VAL A 105 28.36 -22.62 -4.09
N ILE A 106 29.45 -22.09 -3.53
CA ILE A 106 30.67 -21.80 -4.31
C ILE A 106 31.25 -23.09 -4.92
N ASN A 107 31.36 -24.17 -4.15
CA ASN A 107 31.89 -25.45 -4.63
C ASN A 107 31.00 -26.06 -5.71
N LYS A 108 29.68 -26.02 -5.55
CA LYS A 108 28.72 -26.55 -6.54
C LYS A 108 28.70 -25.74 -7.82
N LEU A 109 28.75 -24.42 -7.75
CA LEU A 109 28.85 -23.59 -8.95
C LEU A 109 30.15 -23.88 -9.71
N LYS A 110 31.26 -24.07 -8.99
CA LYS A 110 32.53 -24.50 -9.61
C LYS A 110 32.42 -25.91 -10.23
N GLU A 111 31.73 -26.86 -9.59
CA GLU A 111 31.44 -28.18 -10.17
C GLU A 111 30.57 -28.10 -11.43
N LEU A 112 29.60 -27.19 -11.47
CA LEU A 112 28.70 -26.95 -12.61
C LEU A 112 29.38 -26.25 -13.80
N GLY A 113 30.67 -25.91 -13.69
CA GLY A 113 31.48 -25.38 -14.78
C GLY A 113 31.95 -23.93 -14.60
N TYR A 114 31.56 -23.26 -13.51
CA TYR A 114 31.92 -21.86 -13.23
C TYR A 114 33.27 -21.72 -12.50
N LYS A 115 34.28 -22.53 -12.86
CA LYS A 115 35.52 -22.71 -12.07
C LYS A 115 36.40 -21.46 -11.95
N ASP A 116 36.34 -20.57 -12.95
CA ASP A 116 37.23 -19.41 -13.07
C ASP A 116 36.56 -18.08 -12.66
N LEU A 117 35.34 -18.14 -12.09
CA LEU A 117 34.63 -16.95 -11.62
C LEU A 117 35.01 -16.62 -10.18
N ASP A 118 35.09 -15.32 -9.88
CA ASP A 118 35.20 -14.82 -8.51
C ASP A 118 33.90 -15.07 -7.74
N ASN A 119 33.99 -15.04 -6.40
CA ASN A 119 32.83 -15.34 -5.55
C ASN A 119 31.65 -14.39 -5.80
N GLN A 120 31.91 -13.13 -6.16
CA GLN A 120 30.85 -12.16 -6.43
C GLN A 120 30.00 -12.56 -7.64
N LYS A 121 30.64 -12.92 -8.76
CA LYS A 121 29.94 -13.39 -9.96
C LYS A 121 29.26 -14.74 -9.76
N LEU A 122 29.82 -15.60 -8.92
CA LEU A 122 29.19 -16.86 -8.53
C LEU A 122 27.88 -16.63 -7.79
N PHE A 123 27.86 -15.70 -6.83
CA PHE A 123 26.63 -15.33 -6.14
C PHE A 123 25.62 -14.66 -7.09
N GLU A 124 26.04 -13.80 -8.00
CA GLU A 124 25.15 -13.23 -9.02
C GLU A 124 24.48 -14.31 -9.88
N ILE A 125 25.21 -15.36 -10.28
CA ILE A 125 24.64 -16.49 -11.01
C ILE A 125 23.66 -17.27 -10.14
N PHE A 126 24.00 -17.53 -8.88
CA PHE A 126 23.13 -18.20 -7.93
C PHE A 126 21.81 -17.45 -7.70
N PHE A 127 21.86 -16.13 -7.52
CA PHE A 127 20.67 -15.32 -7.28
C PHE A 127 19.81 -15.14 -8.53
N ASN A 128 20.40 -15.09 -9.73
CA ASN A 128 19.68 -14.85 -10.99
C ASN A 128 19.22 -16.11 -11.72
N ASN A 129 19.64 -17.31 -11.29
CA ASN A 129 19.29 -18.57 -11.92
C ASN A 129 18.46 -19.46 -10.98
N ASP A 130 17.14 -19.41 -11.14
CA ASP A 130 16.17 -20.12 -10.32
C ASP A 130 16.40 -21.64 -10.30
N GLU A 131 16.79 -22.25 -11.43
CA GLU A 131 17.04 -23.69 -11.55
C GLU A 131 18.29 -24.13 -10.76
N VAL A 132 19.38 -23.35 -10.85
CA VAL A 132 20.60 -23.58 -10.08
C VAL A 132 20.35 -23.40 -8.59
N ARG A 133 19.55 -22.38 -8.24
CA ARG A 133 19.17 -22.07 -6.86
C ARG A 133 18.33 -23.18 -6.23
N GLU A 134 17.28 -23.64 -6.91
CA GLU A 134 16.44 -24.75 -6.44
C GLU A 134 17.25 -26.05 -6.26
N LYS A 135 18.12 -26.37 -7.22
CA LYS A 135 18.97 -27.57 -7.14
C LYS A 135 19.89 -27.53 -5.93
N ILE A 136 20.59 -26.43 -5.71
CA ILE A 136 21.50 -26.26 -4.58
C ILE A 136 20.73 -26.29 -3.25
N TYR A 137 19.56 -25.64 -3.16
CA TYR A 137 18.73 -25.70 -1.95
C TYR A 137 18.26 -27.13 -1.64
N SER A 138 17.85 -27.90 -2.65
CA SER A 138 17.42 -29.29 -2.45
C SER A 138 18.54 -30.20 -1.93
N GLU A 139 19.79 -29.95 -2.32
CA GLU A 139 20.96 -30.71 -1.84
C GLU A 139 21.36 -30.27 -0.42
N ILE A 140 21.25 -28.98 -0.08
CA ILE A 140 21.46 -28.47 1.30
C ILE A 140 20.40 -29.05 2.24
N GLU A 141 19.13 -29.08 1.83
CA GLU A 141 18.06 -29.70 2.61
C GLU A 141 18.37 -31.17 2.89
N GLN A 142 18.82 -31.96 1.88
CA GLN A 142 19.17 -33.38 2.05
C GLN A 142 20.34 -33.63 3.01
N GLN A 143 21.25 -32.66 3.17
CA GLN A 143 22.37 -32.75 4.11
C GLN A 143 22.01 -32.32 5.53
N SER A 144 20.87 -31.63 5.70
CA SER A 144 20.40 -31.21 7.02
C SER A 144 19.75 -32.37 7.79
N ASP A 145 19.93 -32.36 9.12
CA ASP A 145 19.36 -33.35 10.03
C ASP A 145 17.83 -33.38 9.95
N VAL A 146 17.23 -34.57 10.04
CA VAL A 146 15.78 -34.80 9.94
C VAL A 146 15.01 -33.96 10.97
N ASP A 147 15.59 -33.75 12.16
CA ASP A 147 14.96 -32.93 13.19
C ASP A 147 15.05 -31.43 12.87
N PHE A 148 16.12 -30.98 12.22
CA PHE A 148 16.22 -29.59 11.74
C PHE A 148 15.20 -29.30 10.62
N GLN A 149 15.03 -30.23 9.67
CA GLN A 149 14.03 -30.10 8.61
C GLN A 149 12.60 -30.00 9.17
N LYS A 150 12.26 -30.79 10.20
CA LYS A 150 10.95 -30.72 10.86
C LYS A 150 10.74 -29.37 11.54
N LEU A 151 11.75 -28.86 12.25
CA LEU A 151 11.68 -27.56 12.91
C LEU A 151 11.55 -26.42 11.90
N SER A 152 12.27 -26.48 10.77
CA SER A 152 12.15 -25.50 9.68
C SER A 152 10.76 -25.50 9.04
N LYS A 153 10.19 -26.68 8.75
CA LYS A 153 8.80 -26.80 8.27
C LYS A 153 7.80 -26.23 9.27
N LYS A 154 7.95 -26.59 10.55
CA LYS A 154 7.09 -26.08 11.62
C LYS A 154 7.20 -24.56 11.77
N LYS A 155 8.38 -23.98 11.60
CA LYS A 155 8.61 -22.52 11.58
C LYS A 155 7.77 -21.85 10.48
N VAL A 156 7.80 -22.38 9.25
CA VAL A 156 7.00 -21.86 8.13
C VAL A 156 5.49 -22.00 8.40
N GLU A 157 5.05 -23.16 8.91
CA GLU A 157 3.64 -23.37 9.30
C GLU A 157 3.16 -22.34 10.34
N LEU A 158 3.98 -22.08 11.36
CA LEU A 158 3.66 -21.11 12.40
C LEU A 158 3.64 -19.66 11.89
N PHE A 159 4.52 -19.29 10.96
CA PHE A 159 4.44 -17.97 10.29
C PHE A 159 3.16 -17.83 9.48
N ASN A 160 2.79 -18.83 8.68
CA ASN A 160 1.54 -18.81 7.91
C ASN A 160 0.31 -18.76 8.84
N GLU A 161 0.36 -19.46 9.97
CA GLU A 161 -0.68 -19.41 11.00
C GLU A 161 -0.77 -18.01 11.61
N LEU A 162 0.36 -17.40 11.99
CA LEU A 162 0.40 -16.02 12.46
C LEU A 162 -0.15 -15.02 11.44
N ASP A 163 0.19 -15.17 10.15
CA ASP A 163 -0.31 -14.31 9.09
C ASP A 163 -1.85 -14.33 9.00
N SER A 164 -2.48 -15.48 9.28
CA SER A 164 -3.94 -15.60 9.35
C SER A 164 -4.58 -14.84 10.52
N PHE A 165 -3.78 -14.52 11.55
CA PHE A 165 -4.16 -13.70 12.69
C PHE A 165 -3.84 -12.22 12.51
N LEU A 166 -3.22 -11.81 11.41
CA LEU A 166 -3.01 -10.38 11.13
C LEU A 166 -4.35 -9.68 10.92
N MET A 167 -4.43 -8.47 11.44
CA MET A 167 -5.52 -7.54 11.25
C MET A 167 -4.98 -6.18 10.86
N GLU A 168 -5.61 -5.58 9.85
CA GLU A 168 -5.34 -4.21 9.45
C GLU A 168 -6.08 -3.25 10.40
N THR A 169 -5.34 -2.27 10.87
CA THR A 169 -5.87 -1.07 11.54
C THR A 169 -5.45 0.14 10.73
N TYR A 170 -6.24 1.20 10.79
CA TYR A 170 -6.08 2.34 9.88
C TYR A 170 -5.83 3.60 10.66
N GLN A 171 -4.71 4.27 10.36
CA GLN A 171 -4.35 5.52 11.01
C GLN A 171 -4.39 6.67 10.00
N THR A 172 -5.01 7.77 10.41
CA THR A 172 -4.97 9.02 9.65
C THR A 172 -4.97 10.20 10.59
N THR A 173 -4.64 11.37 10.04
CA THR A 173 -4.71 12.65 10.74
C THR A 173 -5.85 13.50 10.15
N PRO A 174 -6.60 14.24 10.98
CA PRO A 174 -7.69 15.09 10.50
C PRO A 174 -7.16 16.44 9.97
N ILE A 175 -6.12 16.39 9.14
CA ILE A 175 -5.49 17.57 8.54
C ILE A 175 -5.83 17.66 7.06
N LEU A 176 -6.12 18.87 6.59
CA LEU A 176 -6.21 19.13 5.16
C LEU A 176 -4.79 19.17 4.58
N ILE A 177 -4.55 18.37 3.55
CA ILE A 177 -3.31 18.33 2.78
C ILE A 177 -3.52 18.95 1.40
N ASP A 178 -2.43 19.36 0.77
CA ASP A 178 -2.41 19.80 -0.62
C ASP A 178 -1.97 18.68 -1.56
N ASP A 179 -2.00 18.91 -2.88
CA ASP A 179 -1.61 17.91 -3.86
C ASP A 179 -0.13 17.48 -3.73
N ALA A 180 0.76 18.38 -3.29
CA ALA A 180 2.18 18.04 -3.13
C ALA A 180 2.37 17.03 -1.99
N ARG A 181 1.72 17.28 -0.85
CA ARG A 181 1.69 16.38 0.31
C ARG A 181 1.00 15.06 0.00
N LEU A 182 -0.07 15.10 -0.80
CA LEU A 182 -0.73 13.88 -1.27
C LEU A 182 0.23 13.00 -2.09
N VAL A 183 1.05 13.60 -2.97
CA VAL A 183 2.04 12.90 -3.80
C VAL A 183 3.20 12.35 -2.98
N THR A 184 3.65 13.05 -1.94
CA THR A 184 4.76 12.60 -1.07
C THR A 184 4.36 11.52 -0.07
N GLY A 185 3.08 11.16 0.00
CA GLY A 185 2.59 10.09 0.87
C GLY A 185 2.14 10.54 2.26
N GLU A 186 1.97 11.85 2.50
CA GLU A 186 1.50 12.35 3.80
C GLU A 186 0.04 11.93 4.08
N GLU A 187 -0.26 11.59 5.33
CA GLU A 187 -1.63 11.30 5.76
C GLU A 187 -2.47 12.57 5.78
N GLY A 188 -3.75 12.44 5.45
CA GLY A 188 -4.72 13.52 5.61
C GLY A 188 -5.82 13.50 4.57
N CYS A 189 -6.63 14.55 4.56
CA CYS A 189 -7.73 14.74 3.63
C CYS A 189 -7.39 15.82 2.59
N LEU A 190 -7.73 15.56 1.33
CA LEU A 190 -7.67 16.54 0.25
C LEU A 190 -9.10 16.89 -0.18
N CYS A 191 -9.36 18.17 -0.32
CA CYS A 191 -10.57 18.69 -0.94
C CYS A 191 -10.17 19.86 -1.84
N THR A 192 -10.06 19.61 -3.15
CA THR A 192 -9.68 20.63 -4.12
C THR A 192 -10.77 20.86 -5.14
N PHE A 193 -10.87 22.11 -5.60
CA PHE A 193 -11.75 22.53 -6.68
C PHE A 193 -10.95 23.33 -7.69
N ASP A 194 -10.98 22.89 -8.94
CA ASP A 194 -10.33 23.56 -10.05
C ASP A 194 -11.39 24.12 -10.98
N LEU A 195 -11.16 25.34 -11.45
CA LEU A 195 -11.97 25.97 -12.48
C LEU A 195 -11.08 26.18 -13.70
N GLU A 196 -11.48 25.60 -14.83
CA GLU A 196 -10.73 25.66 -16.08
C GLU A 196 -11.60 26.31 -17.17
N HIS A 197 -11.00 27.15 -18.00
CA HIS A 197 -11.65 27.71 -19.19
C HIS A 197 -11.41 26.80 -20.40
N ILE A 198 -12.48 26.40 -21.09
CA ILE A 198 -12.45 25.56 -22.28
C ILE A 198 -12.44 26.45 -23.52
N LYS A 199 -11.31 26.45 -24.25
CA LYS A 199 -11.16 27.15 -25.52
C LYS A 199 -10.61 26.20 -26.57
N ASN A 200 -11.29 26.05 -27.71
CA ASN A 200 -10.88 25.16 -28.80
C ASN A 200 -10.60 23.71 -28.36
N LYS A 201 -11.40 23.18 -27.42
CA LYS A 201 -11.23 21.86 -26.76
C LYS A 201 -10.02 21.74 -25.83
N ASN A 202 -9.21 22.78 -25.67
CA ASN A 202 -8.16 22.84 -24.67
C ASN A 202 -8.70 23.40 -23.35
N LYS A 203 -8.19 22.88 -22.24
CA LYS A 203 -8.46 23.35 -20.89
C LYS A 203 -7.34 24.31 -20.47
N GLU A 204 -7.70 25.50 -20.02
CA GLU A 204 -6.79 26.54 -19.56
C GLU A 204 -7.11 26.87 -18.11
N GLY A 205 -6.22 26.53 -17.17
CA GLY A 205 -6.37 26.90 -15.76
C GLY A 205 -6.07 28.37 -15.47
N LEU A 206 -5.25 29.01 -16.33
CA LEU A 206 -4.93 30.44 -16.21
C LEU A 206 -5.81 31.27 -17.15
N PHE A 207 -6.80 31.95 -16.59
CA PHE A 207 -7.66 32.86 -17.34
C PHE A 207 -8.10 34.05 -16.47
N ASP A 208 -8.59 35.11 -17.13
CA ASP A 208 -9.12 36.29 -16.45
C ASP A 208 -10.55 36.03 -15.99
N SER A 209 -10.73 35.83 -14.68
CA SER A 209 -12.03 35.55 -14.07
C SER A 209 -13.05 36.70 -14.22
N LYS A 210 -12.60 37.93 -14.55
CA LYS A 210 -13.50 39.05 -14.86
C LYS A 210 -14.21 38.88 -16.19
N LYS A 211 -13.72 37.99 -17.07
CA LYS A 211 -14.34 37.69 -18.37
C LYS A 211 -15.40 36.60 -18.30
N ILE A 212 -15.64 36.02 -17.12
CA ILE A 212 -16.74 35.06 -16.93
C ILE A 212 -18.07 35.81 -17.07
N PRO A 213 -18.96 35.42 -17.99
CA PRO A 213 -20.29 36.01 -18.09
C PRO A 213 -21.07 35.88 -16.77
N GLN A 214 -21.80 36.92 -16.38
CA GLN A 214 -22.47 36.99 -15.07
C GLN A 214 -23.44 35.82 -14.82
N ASN A 215 -24.17 35.39 -15.86
CA ASN A 215 -25.05 34.22 -15.78
C ASN A 215 -24.29 32.90 -15.52
N VAL A 216 -23.11 32.74 -16.12
CA VAL A 216 -22.25 31.56 -15.90
C VAL A 216 -21.64 31.59 -14.51
N LYS A 217 -21.17 32.77 -14.07
CA LYS A 217 -20.64 32.98 -12.72
C LYS A 217 -21.67 32.60 -11.66
N GLN A 218 -22.93 33.01 -11.84
CA GLN A 218 -24.01 32.66 -10.92
C GLN A 218 -24.23 31.14 -10.83
N LYS A 219 -24.24 30.44 -11.98
CA LYS A 219 -24.36 28.98 -11.99
C LYS A 219 -23.17 28.29 -11.33
N ILE A 220 -21.94 28.75 -11.55
CA ILE A 220 -20.74 28.20 -10.88
C ILE A 220 -20.87 28.34 -9.36
N ILE A 221 -21.34 29.49 -8.87
CA ILE A 221 -21.59 29.72 -7.44
C ILE A 221 -22.66 28.73 -6.94
N GLU A 222 -23.79 28.58 -7.65
CA GLU A 222 -24.83 27.61 -7.29
C GLU A 222 -24.32 26.16 -7.21
N ARG A 223 -23.39 25.77 -8.09
CA ARG A 223 -22.73 24.47 -8.06
C ARG A 223 -21.82 24.30 -6.84
N LEU A 224 -21.08 25.33 -6.45
CA LEU A 224 -20.25 25.32 -5.25
C LEU A 224 -21.11 25.30 -3.97
N ASP A 225 -22.20 26.07 -3.92
CA ASP A 225 -23.15 26.06 -2.81
C ASP A 225 -23.81 24.69 -2.63
N GLN A 226 -24.06 23.97 -3.73
CA GLN A 226 -24.55 22.59 -3.69
C GLN A 226 -23.54 21.69 -2.97
N ILE A 227 -22.24 21.79 -3.29
CA ILE A 227 -21.19 20.99 -2.66
C ILE A 227 -21.01 21.35 -1.18
N GLU A 228 -20.97 22.64 -0.85
CA GLU A 228 -20.81 23.12 0.53
C GLU A 228 -21.87 22.51 1.47
N LYS A 229 -23.13 22.44 1.02
CA LYS A 229 -24.22 21.84 1.79
C LYS A 229 -23.98 20.36 2.14
N PHE A 230 -23.28 19.62 1.28
CA PHE A 230 -22.97 18.21 1.54
C PHE A 230 -21.76 18.03 2.44
N LEU A 231 -20.77 18.94 2.36
CA LEU A 231 -19.58 18.88 3.20
C LEU A 231 -19.81 19.33 4.65
N ARG A 232 -20.91 20.02 4.94
CA ARG A 232 -21.29 20.48 6.30
C ARG A 232 -22.08 19.46 7.13
N LEU A 233 -22.39 18.28 6.57
CA LEU A 233 -23.12 17.18 7.23
C LEU A 233 -22.15 16.24 7.93
#